data_AF-E8QDP6-F1
#
_entry.id   AF-E8QDP6-F1
#
_cell.length_a   1.000
_cell.length_b   1.000
_cell.length_c   1.000
_cell.angle_alpha   90.00
_cell.angle_beta   90.00
_cell.angle_gamma   90.00
#
_symmetry.space_group_name_H-M   'P 1'
#
loop_
_entity.id
_entity.type
_entity.pdbx_description
1 polymer ?
#
loop_
_entity_poly.entity_id
_entity_poly.type
_entity_poly.pdbx_seq_one_letter_code
_entity_poly.pdbx_strand_id
1 'polypeptide(L)'
;MLREFAALIDAKAQEEKQTGKTPKIPKWASYQNGLNQFLTLWGYACKISPGHGNLSHEPSIAFCRQDILGEGFVNGEKPTPTKGFYLWFAYYWRNDAEKFYLCIGRSTEQDREKECQKCLAYDKIIDPNGDTYYQEIYDDLEAHLEKITNDFLRFANKFNQIPTACFELEPSGASH
;
A
#
# COMPACT_ATOMS: atom_id res chain seq x y z
N MET A 1 2.23 -7.92 13.70
CA MET A 1 2.29 -7.54 12.28
C MET A 1 2.73 -6.09 12.06
N LEU A 2 1.92 -5.03 12.14
CA LEU A 2 2.44 -3.65 11.91
C LEU A 2 3.63 -3.28 12.82
N ARG A 3 3.61 -3.72 14.09
CA ARG A 3 4.75 -3.61 15.01
C ARG A 3 6.01 -4.33 14.54
N GLU A 4 5.88 -5.54 13.99
CA GLU A 4 7.02 -6.29 13.44
C GLU A 4 7.58 -5.61 12.20
N PHE A 5 6.70 -5.03 11.38
CA PHE A 5 7.10 -4.23 10.23
C PHE A 5 7.92 -3.02 10.68
N ALA A 6 7.38 -2.20 11.59
CA ALA A 6 8.06 -1.02 12.11
C ALA A 6 9.38 -1.37 12.80
N ALA A 7 9.40 -2.37 13.69
CA ALA A 7 10.61 -2.78 14.40
C ALA A 7 11.77 -3.20 13.47
N LEU A 8 11.46 -3.84 12.34
CA LEU A 8 12.46 -4.19 11.34
C LEU A 8 12.99 -2.97 10.58
N ILE A 9 12.17 -1.94 10.38
CA ILE A 9 12.59 -0.65 9.83
C ILE A 9 13.42 0.12 10.85
N ASP A 10 12.99 0.22 12.10
CA ASP A 10 13.69 0.91 13.18
C ASP A 10 15.09 0.33 13.38
N ALA A 11 15.21 -1.00 13.39
CA ALA A 11 16.52 -1.66 13.45
C ALA A 11 17.46 -1.22 12.32
N LYS A 12 16.95 -1.00 11.12
CA LYS A 12 17.74 -0.52 9.97
C LYS A 12 18.00 0.98 10.01
N ALA A 13 17.04 1.76 10.49
CA ALA A 13 17.22 3.19 10.74
C ALA A 13 18.33 3.45 11.75
N GLN A 14 18.37 2.66 12.83
CA GLN A 14 19.42 2.74 13.84
C GLN A 14 20.78 2.28 13.29
N GLU A 15 20.82 1.25 12.43
CA GLU A 15 22.03 0.87 11.70
C GLU A 15 22.60 2.02 10.86
N GLU A 16 21.73 2.78 10.16
CA GLU A 16 22.15 3.98 9.41
C GLU A 16 22.73 5.06 10.32
N LYS A 17 22.04 5.37 11.43
CA LYS A 17 22.50 6.38 12.41
C LYS A 17 23.87 6.03 13.00
N GLN A 18 24.11 4.75 13.29
CA GLN A 18 25.37 4.27 13.89
C GLN A 18 26.53 4.22 12.90
N THR A 19 26.26 3.87 11.64
CA THR A 19 27.31 3.58 10.65
C THR A 19 27.49 4.67 9.59
N GLY A 20 26.54 5.58 9.45
CA GLY A 20 26.47 6.58 8.38
C GLY A 20 26.27 5.99 6.98
N LYS A 21 25.94 4.71 6.87
CA LYS A 21 25.76 4.00 5.59
C LYS A 21 24.29 3.70 5.35
N THR A 22 23.85 3.86 4.10
CA THR A 22 22.49 3.48 3.70
C THR A 22 22.25 1.99 3.97
N PRO A 23 21.22 1.64 4.76
CA PRO A 23 21.03 0.27 5.21
C PRO A 23 20.47 -0.61 4.10
N LYS A 24 20.87 -1.88 4.10
CA LYS A 24 20.29 -2.88 3.18
C LYS A 24 18.89 -3.26 3.60
N ILE A 25 18.07 -3.64 2.62
CA ILE A 25 16.73 -4.17 2.83
C ILE A 25 16.80 -5.42 3.74
N PRO A 26 16.03 -5.48 4.85
CA PRO A 26 16.00 -6.69 5.68
C PRO A 26 15.18 -7.80 5.01
N LYS A 27 15.19 -9.01 5.57
CA LYS A 27 14.49 -10.15 4.98
C LYS A 27 13.01 -10.13 5.38
N TRP A 28 12.11 -9.94 4.41
CA TRP A 28 10.67 -9.84 4.65
C TRP A 28 9.84 -10.99 4.08
N ALA A 29 10.44 -11.92 3.32
CA ALA A 29 9.69 -12.92 2.58
C ALA A 29 8.84 -13.82 3.49
N SER A 30 9.40 -14.29 4.62
CA SER A 30 8.65 -15.08 5.60
C SER A 30 7.54 -14.26 6.26
N TYR A 31 7.82 -13.00 6.63
CA TYR A 31 6.84 -12.10 7.23
C TYR A 31 5.67 -11.80 6.29
N GLN A 32 5.95 -11.48 5.01
CA GLN A 32 4.92 -11.26 4.00
C GLN A 32 4.08 -12.52 3.78
N ASN A 33 4.70 -13.71 3.76
CA ASN A 33 3.96 -14.96 3.60
C ASN A 33 3.01 -15.22 4.78
N GLY A 34 3.44 -15.00 6.02
CA GLY A 34 2.58 -15.09 7.19
C GLY A 34 1.44 -14.07 7.16
N LEU A 35 1.73 -12.83 6.79
CA LEU A 35 0.73 -11.77 6.63
C LEU A 35 -0.30 -12.15 5.55
N ASN A 36 0.14 -12.70 4.41
CA ASN A 36 -0.77 -13.16 3.35
C ASN A 36 -1.65 -14.34 3.76
N GLN A 37 -1.15 -15.26 4.58
CA GLN A 37 -1.98 -16.36 5.12
C GLN A 37 -3.15 -15.82 5.94
N PHE A 38 -2.91 -14.80 6.78
CA PHE A 38 -3.95 -14.12 7.54
C PHE A 38 -4.92 -13.34 6.64
N LEU A 39 -4.39 -12.52 5.72
CA LEU A 39 -5.18 -11.63 4.86
C LEU A 39 -6.06 -12.38 3.85
N THR A 40 -5.68 -13.59 3.45
CA THR A 40 -6.48 -14.41 2.51
C THR A 40 -7.89 -14.66 3.05
N LEU A 41 -8.04 -14.85 4.37
CA LEU A 41 -9.37 -15.02 4.99
C LEU A 41 -10.23 -13.76 4.95
N TRP A 42 -9.61 -12.60 4.70
CA TRP A 42 -10.27 -11.30 4.59
C TRP A 42 -10.47 -10.89 3.12
N GLY A 43 -10.08 -11.74 2.16
CA GLY A 43 -10.13 -11.44 0.74
C GLY A 43 -9.05 -10.47 0.27
N TYR A 44 -7.90 -10.40 0.96
CA TYR A 44 -6.78 -9.52 0.63
C TYR A 44 -5.48 -10.30 0.40
N ALA A 45 -4.63 -9.73 -0.45
CA ALA A 45 -3.24 -10.10 -0.61
C ALA A 45 -2.37 -8.85 -0.49
N CYS A 46 -1.19 -8.97 0.11
CA CYS A 46 -0.27 -7.87 0.33
C CYS A 46 1.05 -8.05 -0.40
N LYS A 47 1.70 -6.90 -0.62
CA LYS A 47 3.07 -6.78 -1.08
C LYS A 47 3.80 -5.77 -0.21
N ILE A 48 4.89 -6.22 0.41
CA ILE A 48 5.82 -5.35 1.12
C ILE A 48 6.81 -4.77 0.10
N SER A 49 6.99 -3.46 0.16
CA SER A 49 7.90 -2.69 -0.70
C SER A 49 8.88 -1.91 0.18
N PRO A 50 10.03 -2.52 0.53
CA PRO A 50 11.02 -1.89 1.40
C PRO A 50 11.99 -0.96 0.65
N GLY A 51 11.99 -0.94 -0.68
CA GLY A 51 12.98 -0.25 -1.52
C GLY A 51 13.64 -1.18 -2.54
N HIS A 52 14.67 -0.70 -3.24
CA HIS A 52 15.43 -1.47 -4.23
C HIS A 52 16.93 -1.46 -3.90
N GLY A 53 17.49 -2.63 -3.56
CA GLY A 53 18.86 -2.79 -3.09
C GLY A 53 19.06 -2.31 -1.64
N ASN A 54 18.75 -1.05 -1.39
CA ASN A 54 18.78 -0.41 -0.08
C ASN A 54 17.37 -0.12 0.43
N LEU A 55 17.26 0.08 1.74
CA LEU A 55 16.00 0.45 2.37
C LEU A 55 15.61 1.86 1.91
N SER A 56 14.39 1.99 1.38
CA SER A 56 13.75 3.28 1.11
C SER A 56 13.56 4.04 2.42
N HIS A 57 13.49 5.37 2.37
CA HIS A 57 13.04 6.15 3.53
C HIS A 57 11.55 6.02 3.81
N GLU A 58 10.80 5.43 2.88
CA GLU A 58 9.36 5.20 2.98
C GLU A 58 9.00 3.75 2.54
N PRO A 59 9.50 2.74 3.28
CA PRO A 59 9.03 1.37 3.12
C PRO A 59 7.52 1.31 3.35
N SER A 60 6.86 0.42 2.62
CA SER A 60 5.41 0.31 2.69
C SER A 60 4.89 -1.10 2.51
N ILE A 61 3.59 -1.26 2.81
CA ILE A 61 2.79 -2.45 2.55
C ILE A 61 1.58 -2.00 1.74
N ALA A 62 1.43 -2.55 0.54
CA ALA A 62 0.17 -2.47 -0.21
C ALA A 62 -0.69 -3.68 0.11
N PHE A 63 -1.97 -3.46 0.44
CA PHE A 63 -2.99 -4.50 0.61
C PHE A 63 -4.00 -4.36 -0.53
N CYS A 64 -3.98 -5.34 -1.43
CA CYS A 64 -4.86 -5.42 -2.58
C CYS A 64 -6.01 -6.39 -2.28
N ARG A 65 -7.22 -5.99 -2.64
CA ARG A 65 -8.37 -6.90 -2.70
C ARG A 65 -8.09 -8.02 -3.69
N GLN A 66 -8.37 -9.27 -3.32
CA GLN A 66 -8.10 -10.43 -4.18
C GLN A 66 -9.07 -10.53 -5.36
N ASP A 67 -10.31 -10.06 -5.20
CA ASP A 67 -11.34 -10.13 -6.24
C ASP A 67 -11.12 -9.14 -7.40
N ILE A 68 -10.17 -8.22 -7.26
CA ILE A 68 -9.72 -7.29 -8.31
C ILE A 68 -8.31 -7.64 -8.81
N LEU A 69 -7.74 -8.78 -8.40
CA LEU A 69 -6.49 -9.29 -8.94
C LEU A 69 -6.80 -10.31 -10.04
N GLY A 70 -6.33 -10.03 -11.25
CA GLY A 70 -6.54 -10.92 -12.38
C GLY A 70 -6.36 -10.23 -13.73
N GLU A 71 -6.43 -11.05 -14.78
CA GLU A 71 -6.56 -10.54 -16.14
C GLU A 71 -7.87 -9.77 -16.29
N GLY A 72 -7.83 -8.61 -16.95
CA GLY A 72 -8.99 -7.73 -17.11
C GLY A 72 -9.17 -6.68 -16.00
N PHE A 73 -8.38 -6.71 -14.92
CA PHE A 73 -8.43 -5.68 -13.87
C PHE A 73 -7.21 -4.74 -13.91
N VAL A 74 -7.43 -3.48 -13.51
CA VAL A 74 -6.39 -2.45 -13.47
C VAL A 74 -5.21 -2.82 -12.56
N ASN A 75 -5.44 -3.59 -11.50
CA ASN A 75 -4.42 -4.05 -10.56
C ASN A 75 -3.51 -5.15 -11.14
N GLY A 76 -3.94 -5.84 -12.20
CA GLY A 76 -3.25 -7.02 -12.74
C GLY A 76 -3.27 -8.23 -11.79
N GLU A 77 -2.45 -9.23 -12.10
CA GLU A 77 -2.54 -10.55 -11.45
C GLU A 77 -1.99 -10.64 -10.03
N LYS A 78 -1.06 -9.76 -9.65
CA LYS A 78 -0.29 -9.88 -8.40
C LYS A 78 -0.37 -8.59 -7.61
N PRO A 79 -0.42 -8.65 -6.26
CA PRO A 79 -0.40 -7.46 -5.44
C PRO A 79 0.90 -6.70 -5.64
N THR A 80 0.80 -5.39 -5.88
CA THR A 80 1.95 -4.50 -6.02
C THR A 80 1.54 -3.06 -5.70
N PRO A 81 2.41 -2.25 -5.06
CA PRO A 81 2.16 -0.82 -4.92
C PRO A 81 2.33 -0.04 -6.24
N THR A 82 2.95 -0.64 -7.26
CA THR A 82 3.25 0.07 -8.52
C THR A 82 2.12 0.02 -9.55
N LYS A 83 1.03 -0.71 -9.29
CA LYS A 83 -0.07 -0.85 -10.25
C LYS A 83 -1.44 -1.00 -9.56
N GLY A 84 -2.40 -0.18 -9.97
CA GLY A 84 -3.80 -0.26 -9.56
C GLY A 84 -4.10 0.42 -8.23
N PHE A 85 -5.19 0.01 -7.58
CA PHE A 85 -5.71 0.58 -6.34
C PHE A 85 -5.48 -0.34 -5.14
N TYR A 86 -5.15 0.23 -3.98
CA TYR A 86 -4.82 -0.58 -2.81
C TYR A 86 -5.00 0.22 -1.53
N LEU A 87 -5.22 -0.48 -0.41
CA LEU A 87 -4.91 0.10 0.89
C LEU A 87 -3.40 0.16 1.03
N TRP A 88 -2.88 1.26 1.56
CA TRP A 88 -1.46 1.49 1.65
C TRP A 88 -1.09 1.92 3.07
N PHE A 89 -0.14 1.21 3.67
CA PHE A 89 0.47 1.59 4.93
C PHE A 89 1.96 1.84 4.69
N ALA A 90 2.43 3.04 4.98
CA ALA A 90 3.83 3.40 4.82
C ALA A 90 4.43 3.93 6.11
N TYR A 91 5.73 3.70 6.27
CA TYR A 91 6.51 4.21 7.37
C TYR A 91 7.64 5.08 6.84
N TYR A 92 7.52 6.39 7.00
CA TYR A 92 8.57 7.34 6.75
C TYR A 92 9.48 7.47 7.97
N TRP A 93 10.78 7.16 7.84
CA TRP A 93 11.70 7.05 8.99
C TRP A 93 12.94 7.96 8.89
N ARG A 94 12.89 9.01 8.06
CA ARG A 94 14.07 9.85 7.77
C ARG A 94 14.29 10.91 8.86
N ASN A 95 15.54 11.08 9.30
CA ASN A 95 16.00 12.20 10.14
C ASN A 95 15.12 12.48 11.39
N ASP A 96 14.76 11.43 12.13
CA ASP A 96 13.91 11.50 13.34
C ASP A 96 12.48 12.02 13.12
N ALA A 97 12.06 12.24 11.86
CA ALA A 97 10.73 12.70 11.51
C ALA A 97 9.80 11.51 11.20
N GLU A 98 9.76 10.53 12.10
CA GLU A 98 9.01 9.29 11.95
C GLU A 98 7.51 9.59 11.72
N LYS A 99 6.96 9.05 10.64
CA LYS A 99 5.53 9.19 10.29
C LYS A 99 4.98 7.92 9.67
N PHE A 100 3.74 7.61 10.05
CA PHE A 100 2.98 6.52 9.47
C PHE A 100 1.86 7.09 8.61
N TYR A 101 1.78 6.61 7.38
CA TYR A 101 0.74 7.00 6.42
C TYR A 101 -0.19 5.81 6.22
N LEU A 102 -1.49 6.09 6.25
CA LEU A 102 -2.51 5.10 5.92
C LEU A 102 -3.45 5.73 4.91
N CYS A 103 -3.67 5.06 3.77
CA CYS A 103 -4.67 5.53 2.81
C CYS A 103 -5.30 4.42 1.96
N ILE A 104 -6.39 4.76 1.26
CA ILE A 104 -6.78 4.06 0.03
C ILE A 104 -6.10 4.81 -1.13
N GLY A 105 -5.06 4.21 -1.69
CA GLY A 105 -4.23 4.82 -2.72
C GLY A 105 -4.40 4.20 -4.10
N ARG A 106 -3.57 4.70 -5.01
CA ARG A 106 -3.40 4.19 -6.36
C ARG A 106 -1.92 4.23 -6.73
N SER A 107 -1.56 3.52 -7.79
CA SER A 107 -0.27 3.71 -8.44
C SER A 107 -0.10 5.15 -8.95
N THR A 108 1.09 5.72 -8.71
CA THR A 108 1.48 7.10 -9.06
C THR A 108 2.53 7.17 -10.17
N GLU A 109 3.05 6.03 -10.64
CA GLU A 109 3.89 6.01 -11.84
C GLU A 109 3.08 6.50 -13.04
N GLN A 110 3.62 7.44 -13.83
CA GLN A 110 2.87 8.23 -14.81
C GLN A 110 1.92 7.41 -15.71
N ASP A 111 2.39 6.29 -16.28
CA ASP A 111 1.55 5.47 -17.16
C ASP A 111 0.53 4.62 -16.39
N ARG A 112 0.88 4.19 -15.16
CA ARG A 112 0.00 3.43 -14.26
C ARG A 112 -1.09 4.29 -13.65
N GLU A 113 -0.77 5.54 -13.37
CA GLU A 113 -1.71 6.57 -12.97
C GLU A 113 -2.76 6.81 -14.05
N LYS A 114 -2.33 6.96 -15.31
CA LYS A 114 -3.25 7.10 -16.45
C LYS A 114 -4.15 5.88 -16.62
N GLU A 115 -3.66 4.67 -16.37
CA GLU A 115 -4.49 3.46 -16.33
C GLU A 115 -5.55 3.54 -15.22
N CYS A 116 -5.16 3.98 -14.02
CA CYS A 116 -6.10 4.17 -12.91
C CYS A 116 -7.15 5.25 -13.20
N GLN A 117 -6.77 6.37 -13.84
CA GLN A 117 -7.68 7.49 -14.17
C GLN A 117 -8.84 7.10 -15.09
N LYS A 118 -8.67 6.05 -15.91
CA LYS A 118 -9.75 5.53 -16.78
C LYS A 118 -10.78 4.70 -16.03
N CYS A 119 -10.48 4.33 -14.79
CA CYS A 119 -11.23 3.37 -14.01
C CYS A 119 -12.37 4.06 -13.25
N LEU A 120 -13.57 3.47 -13.22
CA LEU A 120 -14.71 4.03 -12.46
C LEU A 120 -14.46 4.09 -10.95
N ALA A 121 -13.49 3.32 -10.46
CA ALA A 121 -13.03 3.39 -9.08
C ALA A 121 -12.25 4.68 -8.77
N TYR A 122 -11.69 5.37 -9.77
CA TYR A 122 -10.84 6.55 -9.57
C TYR A 122 -11.58 7.64 -8.81
N ASP A 123 -12.73 8.11 -9.32
CA ASP A 123 -13.51 9.20 -8.70
C ASP A 123 -14.14 8.80 -7.35
N LYS A 124 -14.08 7.52 -6.98
CA LYS A 124 -14.55 7.02 -5.68
C LYS A 124 -13.44 7.03 -4.62
N ILE A 125 -12.19 7.07 -5.04
CA ILE A 125 -11.00 6.96 -4.19
C ILE A 125 -10.21 8.27 -4.18
N ILE A 126 -10.15 8.94 -5.32
CA ILE A 126 -9.36 10.15 -5.57
C ILE A 126 -10.32 11.33 -5.80
N ASP A 127 -9.98 12.47 -5.20
CA ASP A 127 -10.69 13.72 -5.33
C ASP A 127 -10.32 14.45 -6.64
N PRO A 128 -11.06 15.51 -7.02
CA PRO A 128 -10.75 16.27 -8.23
C PRO A 128 -9.39 16.98 -8.23
N ASN A 129 -8.74 17.15 -7.06
CA ASN A 129 -7.41 17.73 -6.93
C ASN A 129 -6.30 16.67 -7.13
N GLY A 130 -6.66 15.38 -7.15
CA GLY A 130 -5.73 14.26 -7.27
C GLY A 130 -5.31 13.64 -5.94
N ASP A 131 -5.89 14.10 -4.83
CA ASP A 131 -5.64 13.58 -3.49
C ASP A 131 -6.60 12.45 -3.15
N THR A 132 -6.24 11.56 -2.22
CA THR A 132 -7.15 10.49 -1.79
C THR A 132 -8.17 10.99 -0.76
N TYR A 133 -9.44 10.61 -0.91
CA TYR A 133 -10.48 10.88 0.09
C TYR A 133 -10.22 10.20 1.43
N TYR A 134 -9.40 9.16 1.46
CA TYR A 134 -9.20 8.29 2.61
C TYR A 134 -7.73 8.28 2.97
N GLN A 135 -7.30 9.23 3.80
CA GLN A 135 -5.93 9.35 4.28
C GLN A 135 -5.89 9.74 5.76
N GLU A 136 -4.97 9.14 6.50
CA GLU A 136 -4.60 9.54 7.84
C GLU A 136 -3.07 9.51 7.98
N ILE A 137 -2.54 10.38 8.83
CA ILE A 137 -1.11 10.48 9.16
C ILE A 137 -0.97 10.41 10.68
N TYR A 138 0.02 9.65 11.14
CA TYR A 138 0.33 9.48 12.56
C TYR A 138 1.82 9.69 12.77
N ASP A 139 2.21 10.24 13.92
CA ASP A 139 3.60 10.48 14.31
C ASP A 139 4.15 9.38 15.25
N ASP A 140 3.28 8.59 15.87
CA ASP A 140 3.68 7.47 16.73
C ASP A 140 2.81 6.22 16.51
N LEU A 141 3.44 5.07 16.25
CA LEU A 141 2.73 3.82 15.98
C LEU A 141 2.03 3.25 17.23
N GLU A 142 2.68 3.28 18.40
CA GLU A 142 2.16 2.63 19.60
C GLU A 142 1.04 3.45 20.24
N ALA A 143 1.24 4.76 20.36
CA ALA A 143 0.25 5.71 20.87
C ALA A 143 -1.00 5.76 19.99
N HIS A 144 -0.87 5.53 18.68
CA HIS A 144 -1.98 5.56 17.75
C HIS A 144 -2.43 4.19 17.24
N LEU A 145 -1.93 3.08 17.77
CA LEU A 145 -2.19 1.76 17.19
C LEU A 145 -3.69 1.42 17.10
N GLU A 146 -4.46 1.73 18.14
CA GLU A 146 -5.91 1.54 18.14
C GLU A 146 -6.58 2.40 17.06
N LYS A 147 -6.17 3.67 16.94
CA LYS A 147 -6.69 4.59 15.93
C LYS A 147 -6.35 4.11 14.52
N ILE A 148 -5.09 3.74 14.26
CA ILE A 148 -4.61 3.17 13.00
C ILE A 148 -5.41 1.92 12.63
N THR A 149 -5.68 1.05 13.59
CA THR A 149 -6.46 -0.18 13.35
C THR A 149 -7.91 0.14 13.00
N ASN A 150 -8.54 1.07 13.73
CA ASN A 150 -9.91 1.50 13.44
C ASN A 150 -10.02 2.18 12.07
N ASP A 151 -9.07 3.04 11.72
CA ASP A 151 -9.02 3.71 10.43
C ASP A 151 -8.73 2.73 9.29
N PHE A 152 -7.88 1.72 9.50
CA PHE A 152 -7.65 0.64 8.54
C PHE A 152 -8.94 -0.13 8.26
N LEU A 153 -9.68 -0.52 9.31
CA LEU A 153 -10.96 -1.22 9.15
C LEU A 153 -12.02 -0.35 8.46
N ARG A 154 -12.07 0.94 8.80
CA ARG A 154 -12.94 1.93 8.14
C ARG A 154 -12.61 2.04 6.65
N PHE A 155 -11.34 2.14 6.31
CA PHE A 155 -10.89 2.24 4.92
C PHE A 155 -11.11 0.94 4.15
N ALA A 156 -10.83 -0.22 4.74
CA ALA A 156 -11.12 -1.51 4.14
C ALA A 156 -12.63 -1.68 3.86
N ASN A 157 -13.49 -1.27 4.80
CA ASN A 157 -14.94 -1.29 4.58
C ASN A 157 -15.35 -0.39 3.40
N LYS A 158 -14.81 0.83 3.31
CA LYS A 158 -15.07 1.74 2.18
C LYS A 158 -14.55 1.17 0.87
N PHE A 159 -13.36 0.60 0.87
CA PHE A 159 -12.76 0.00 -0.31
C PHE A 159 -13.55 -1.22 -0.80
N ASN A 160 -14.04 -2.05 0.12
CA ASN A 160 -14.86 -3.24 -0.18
C ASN A 160 -16.25 -2.89 -0.72
N GLN A 161 -16.79 -1.71 -0.40
CA GLN A 161 -18.08 -1.26 -0.92
C GLN A 161 -18.03 -0.85 -2.40
N ILE A 162 -16.83 -0.61 -2.95
CA ILE A 162 -16.68 -0.29 -4.37
C ILE A 162 -16.91 -1.57 -5.18
N PRO A 163 -17.86 -1.60 -6.13
CA PRO A 163 -18.11 -2.78 -6.95
C PRO A 163 -16.86 -3.22 -7.73
N THR A 164 -16.65 -4.52 -7.84
CA THR A 164 -15.52 -5.13 -8.59
C THR A 164 -15.46 -4.64 -10.04
N ALA A 165 -16.63 -4.48 -10.69
CA ALA A 165 -16.74 -3.93 -12.05
C ALA A 165 -16.18 -2.50 -12.20
N CYS A 166 -16.06 -1.75 -11.10
CA CYS A 166 -15.43 -0.44 -11.14
C CYS A 166 -13.91 -0.49 -11.29
N PHE A 167 -13.28 -1.66 -11.13
CA PHE A 167 -11.83 -1.90 -11.22
C PHE A 167 -11.39 -2.55 -12.54
N GLU A 168 -12.34 -2.91 -13.39
CA GLU A 168 -12.06 -3.51 -14.69
C GLU A 168 -11.32 -2.53 -15.59
N LEU A 169 -10.44 -3.05 -16.43
CA LEU A 169 -9.88 -2.31 -17.55
C LEU A 169 -11.01 -2.01 -18.52
N GLU A 170 -11.01 -0.82 -19.12
CA GLU A 170 -11.88 -0.59 -20.27
C GLU A 170 -11.61 -1.69 -21.31
N PRO A 171 -12.66 -2.25 -21.95
CA PRO A 171 -12.47 -3.22 -22.99
C PRO A 171 -11.50 -2.62 -24.01
N SER A 172 -10.38 -3.30 -24.25
CA SER A 172 -9.44 -2.90 -25.29
C SER A 172 -10.25 -2.80 -26.56
N GLY A 173 -10.56 -1.59 -27.00
CA GLY A 173 -11.26 -1.37 -28.25
C GLY A 173 -10.47 -2.11 -29.31
N ALA A 174 -11.02 -3.22 -29.81
CA ALA A 174 -10.55 -3.80 -31.04
C ALA A 174 -10.82 -2.72 -32.08
N SER A 175 -9.81 -1.91 -32.38
CA SER A 175 -9.80 -1.05 -33.55
C SER A 175 -9.99 -1.97 -34.75
N HIS A 176 -11.21 -1.98 -35.28
CA HIS A 176 -11.54 -2.54 -36.58
C HIS A 176 -10.97 -1.68 -37.70
#